data_AF-A0A968X8W6-F1
#
_entry.id   AF-A0A968X8W6-F1
#
_cell.length_a   1.000
_cell.length_b   1.000
_cell.length_c   1.000
_cell.angle_alpha   90.00
_cell.angle_beta   90.00
_cell.angle_gamma   90.00
#
_symmetry.space_group_name_H-M   'P 1'
#
loop_
_entity.id
_entity.type
_entity.pdbx_description
1 polymer ?
#
loop_
_entity_poly.entity_id
_entity_poly.type
_entity_poly.pdbx_seq_one_letter_code
_entity_poly.pdbx_strand_id
1 'polypeptide(L)'
;MNAYDDAGTKCGTTTSGSNGSYSLAHTCAGTNVRVEFTGWPTGYYEAPSGPSSGSAVQIVSANASNVNLGINHPCDYCQANPLVLEATYVNGAINGSGQTQSVVSFNYDFSGAMTIEATKSEVGSTWGLAWNREHKMAFVSAVLKRHVGLGPGGLGAIYVTNFAVAGTPTTYLTAIPSVGTISGGARGLGNAPEPSFDTEAFAKTGKAGLGDLDISEDGKTLYVVNLDTKRVVSVNIANYLASGTLPTSGNIVSLPAYPTTICTNGSDRPWGMSVYRGKLYLGVVCDAATGTAANLSARIYAYTFASSTWASVFGPFALDYARGVAWRDATANFHPWTDTGMPTGWNFSISGFVAWTAAEARWTYRSRPIE
;
A
#
# COMPACT_ATOMS: atom_id res chain seq x y z
N MET A 1 22.59 18.44 18.92
CA MET A 1 22.28 19.72 19.61
C MET A 1 23.58 20.44 19.92
N ASN A 2 23.63 21.74 19.67
CA ASN A 2 24.79 22.61 19.91
C ASN A 2 24.36 23.80 20.78
N ALA A 3 25.24 24.25 21.67
CA ALA A 3 25.08 25.50 22.41
C ALA A 3 26.14 26.51 21.97
N TYR A 4 25.73 27.77 21.88
CA TYR A 4 26.57 28.91 21.54
C TYR A 4 26.36 30.05 22.54
N ASP A 5 27.42 30.77 22.84
CA ASP A 5 27.38 31.98 23.65
C ASP A 5 26.93 33.20 22.83
N ASP A 6 26.84 34.37 23.48
CA ASP A 6 26.42 35.63 22.85
C ASP A 6 27.38 36.10 21.74
N ALA A 7 28.63 35.63 21.74
CA ALA A 7 29.60 35.90 20.68
C ALA A 7 29.46 34.92 19.49
N GLY A 8 28.54 33.95 19.57
CA GLY A 8 28.34 32.91 18.57
C GLY A 8 29.40 31.80 18.63
N THR A 9 30.18 31.70 19.70
CA THR A 9 31.17 30.64 19.89
C THR A 9 30.50 29.39 20.42
N LYS A 10 30.74 28.25 19.76
CA LYS A 10 30.21 26.96 20.21
C LYS A 10 30.86 26.56 21.54
N CYS A 11 30.03 26.36 22.56
CA CYS A 11 30.45 26.13 23.94
C CYS A 11 29.84 24.85 24.56
N GLY A 12 29.09 24.09 23.77
CA GLY A 12 28.59 22.77 24.17
C GLY A 12 28.04 21.99 22.99
N THR A 13 28.04 20.66 23.08
CA THR A 13 27.40 19.78 22.10
C THR A 13 26.98 18.46 22.73
N THR A 14 25.85 17.93 22.28
CA THR A 14 25.36 16.61 22.67
C THR A 14 24.45 16.04 21.59
N THR A 15 24.18 14.75 21.67
CA THR A 15 23.22 14.03 20.82
C THR A 15 22.18 13.38 21.73
N SER A 16 20.92 13.40 21.30
CA SER A 16 19.87 12.68 22.03
C SER A 16 20.08 11.17 21.97
N GLY A 17 19.60 10.48 23.00
CA GLY A 17 19.40 9.04 22.98
C GLY A 17 18.27 8.65 22.03
N SER A 18 18.09 7.34 21.82
CA SER A 18 17.03 6.78 20.96
C SER A 18 15.61 7.11 21.44
N ASN A 19 15.45 7.46 22.72
CA ASN A 19 14.19 7.92 23.31
C ASN A 19 14.01 9.46 23.24
N GLY A 20 14.90 10.16 22.52
CA GLY A 20 14.88 11.62 22.40
C GLY A 20 15.45 12.39 23.60
N SER A 21 15.76 11.73 24.71
CA SER A 21 16.32 12.39 25.90
C SER A 21 17.77 12.81 25.67
N TYR A 22 18.18 13.94 26.22
CA TYR A 22 19.56 14.42 26.16
C TYR A 22 19.94 15.19 27.42
N SER A 23 21.24 15.32 27.67
CA SER A 23 21.80 16.29 28.62
C SER A 23 22.95 17.01 27.94
N LEU A 24 22.96 18.33 28.03
CA LEU A 24 23.95 19.19 27.40
C LEU A 24 24.79 19.85 28.49
N ALA A 25 25.99 19.33 28.73
CA ALA A 25 27.02 20.07 29.43
C ALA A 25 27.57 21.16 28.49
N HIS A 26 27.74 22.38 29.00
CA HIS A 26 28.30 23.50 28.24
C HIS A 26 29.11 24.44 29.13
N THR A 27 29.95 25.26 28.50
CA THR A 27 30.81 26.27 29.15
C THR A 27 30.49 27.70 28.69
N CYS A 28 29.32 27.91 28.09
CA CYS A 28 28.91 29.20 27.55
C CYS A 28 28.99 30.30 28.61
N ALA A 29 29.62 31.43 28.23
CA ALA A 29 29.62 32.62 29.05
C ALA A 29 28.27 33.34 28.90
N GLY A 30 27.70 33.82 30.01
CA GLY A 30 26.44 34.55 30.02
C GLY A 30 25.30 33.81 30.72
N THR A 31 24.19 34.53 30.93
CA THR A 31 22.98 33.98 31.56
C THR A 31 22.03 33.33 30.56
N ASN A 32 22.21 33.63 29.27
CA ASN A 32 21.46 33.04 28.16
C ASN A 32 22.40 32.31 27.20
N VAL A 33 21.85 31.30 26.53
CA VAL A 33 22.56 30.43 25.60
C VAL A 33 21.69 30.23 24.36
N ARG A 34 22.30 30.35 23.17
CA ARG A 34 21.65 29.96 21.92
C ARG A 34 21.83 28.47 21.73
N VAL A 35 20.72 27.75 21.72
CA VAL A 35 20.65 26.32 21.43
C VAL A 35 20.23 26.12 19.98
N GLU A 36 20.95 25.24 19.28
CA GLU A 36 20.61 24.78 17.93
C GLU A 36 20.43 23.26 17.93
N PHE A 37 19.22 22.83 17.60
CA PHE A 37 18.92 21.45 17.25
C PHE A 37 19.27 21.23 15.78
N THR A 38 19.97 20.13 15.50
CA THR A 38 20.48 19.79 14.17
C THR A 38 20.62 18.28 14.05
N GLY A 39 20.81 17.77 12.83
CA GLY A 39 21.17 16.38 12.57
C GLY A 39 20.02 15.38 12.67
N TRP A 40 18.77 15.82 12.53
CA TRP A 40 17.66 14.89 12.33
C TRP A 40 17.73 14.21 10.95
N PRO A 41 17.14 13.01 10.78
CA PRO A 41 17.21 12.29 9.52
C PRO A 41 16.51 13.04 8.37
N THR A 42 16.94 12.80 7.13
CA THR A 42 16.25 13.29 5.94
C THR A 42 14.78 12.85 5.94
N GLY A 43 13.87 13.75 5.53
CA GLY A 43 12.42 13.52 5.56
C GLY A 43 11.76 13.91 6.89
N TYR A 44 12.55 14.19 7.93
CA TYR A 44 12.05 14.80 9.16
C TYR A 44 12.17 16.32 9.10
N TYR A 45 11.18 16.99 9.66
CA TYR A 45 11.09 18.43 9.72
C TYR A 45 10.81 18.87 11.15
N GLU A 46 11.05 20.15 11.39
CA GLU A 46 10.63 20.82 12.62
C GLU A 46 9.11 20.78 12.74
N ALA A 47 8.61 20.28 13.87
CA ALA A 47 7.20 20.26 14.18
C ALA A 47 6.71 21.65 14.62
N PRO A 48 5.40 21.92 14.61
CA PRO A 48 4.86 23.19 15.09
C PRO A 48 5.30 23.53 16.51
N SER A 49 5.65 24.80 16.73
CA SER A 49 5.98 25.31 18.06
C SER A 49 4.74 25.37 18.96
N GLY A 50 4.90 24.97 20.22
CA GLY A 50 3.85 24.94 21.23
C GLY A 50 4.42 24.74 22.64
N PRO A 51 3.57 24.49 23.65
CA PRO A 51 4.00 24.41 25.06
C PRO A 51 5.08 23.34 25.35
N SER A 52 5.23 22.35 24.48
CA SER A 52 6.19 21.24 24.64
C SER A 52 7.20 21.12 23.48
N SER A 53 7.22 22.10 22.56
CA SER A 53 8.13 22.13 21.41
C SER A 53 8.46 23.58 21.06
N GLY A 54 9.72 23.97 21.15
CA GLY A 54 10.19 25.24 20.60
C GLY A 54 10.72 25.09 19.18
N SER A 55 11.28 26.17 18.64
CA SER A 55 11.90 26.15 17.31
C SER A 55 13.23 25.39 17.28
N ALA A 56 13.77 25.06 16.10
CA ALA A 56 15.08 24.41 15.99
C ALA A 56 16.24 25.28 16.52
N VAL A 57 16.06 26.60 16.56
CA VAL A 57 16.94 27.54 17.23
C VAL A 57 16.19 28.20 18.37
N GLN A 58 16.73 28.13 19.59
CA GLN A 58 16.11 28.69 20.80
C GLN A 58 17.13 29.49 21.60
N ILE A 59 16.70 30.57 22.23
CA ILE A 59 17.53 31.31 23.20
C ILE A 59 16.91 31.06 24.57
N VAL A 60 17.68 30.44 25.45
CA VAL A 60 17.21 29.96 26.76
C VAL A 60 18.19 30.37 27.85
N SER A 61 17.78 30.33 29.12
CA SER A 61 18.74 30.54 30.20
C SER A 61 19.78 29.42 30.23
N ALA A 62 21.01 29.71 30.68
CA ALA A 62 22.10 28.74 30.78
C ALA A 62 21.75 27.49 31.61
N ASN A 63 20.76 27.60 32.50
CA ASN A 63 20.36 26.53 33.41
C ASN A 63 19.02 25.89 32.98
N ALA A 64 18.52 26.23 31.78
CA ALA A 64 17.20 25.81 31.33
C ALA A 64 17.12 24.29 31.22
N SER A 65 15.98 23.75 31.65
CA SER A 65 15.56 22.37 31.43
C SER A 65 14.32 22.35 30.53
N ASN A 66 13.98 21.17 30.00
CA ASN A 66 12.82 20.99 29.12
C ASN A 66 12.87 21.85 27.84
N VAL A 67 14.08 22.14 27.34
CA VAL A 67 14.29 22.78 26.04
C VAL A 67 14.04 21.72 24.97
N ASN A 68 12.84 21.67 24.43
CA ASN A 68 12.43 20.58 23.55
C ASN A 68 12.25 21.08 22.12
N LEU A 69 12.59 20.23 21.16
CA LEU A 69 12.22 20.37 19.75
C LEU A 69 11.37 19.16 19.38
N GLY A 70 10.16 19.40 18.90
CA GLY A 70 9.37 18.42 18.20
C GLY A 70 9.91 18.27 16.77
N ILE A 71 10.07 17.03 16.33
CA ILE A 71 10.34 16.69 14.93
C ILE A 71 9.23 15.79 14.42
N ASN A 72 8.80 15.99 13.18
CA ASN A 72 7.76 15.17 12.57
C ASN A 72 8.21 14.66 11.19
N HIS A 73 7.73 13.48 10.83
CA HIS A 73 7.77 12.99 9.46
C HIS A 73 6.36 13.15 8.87
N PRO A 74 6.14 13.93 7.80
CA PRO A 74 4.81 14.21 7.27
C PRO A 74 4.01 12.94 6.92
N CYS A 75 4.68 11.86 6.50
CA CYS A 75 4.02 10.58 6.21
C CYS A 75 3.52 9.87 7.48
N ASP A 76 3.99 10.22 8.68
CA ASP A 76 3.53 9.64 9.95
C ASP A 76 2.28 10.33 10.49
N TYR A 77 1.85 11.46 9.90
CA TYR A 77 0.62 12.13 10.30
C TYR A 77 -0.59 11.19 10.11
N CYS A 78 -1.49 11.19 11.09
CA CYS A 78 -2.75 10.47 11.10
C CYS A 78 -3.79 11.34 11.83
N GLN A 79 -4.97 11.53 11.24
CA GLN A 79 -6.06 12.26 11.90
C GLN A 79 -6.84 11.33 12.85
N ALA A 80 -7.56 11.89 13.82
CA ALA A 80 -8.21 11.09 14.86
C ALA A 80 -9.30 10.13 14.32
N ASN A 81 -10.01 10.55 13.28
CA ASN A 81 -11.06 9.76 12.64
C ASN A 81 -11.00 9.95 11.11
N PRO A 82 -10.07 9.27 10.42
CA PRO A 82 -9.92 9.42 8.99
C PRO A 82 -11.06 8.75 8.24
N LEU A 83 -11.31 9.22 7.01
CA LEU A 83 -12.10 8.45 6.07
C LEU A 83 -11.25 7.25 5.62
N VAL A 84 -11.85 6.08 5.56
CA VAL A 84 -11.22 4.84 5.12
C VAL A 84 -11.76 4.53 3.74
N LEU A 85 -10.87 4.39 2.76
CA LEU A 85 -11.21 3.93 1.41
C LEU A 85 -11.01 2.43 1.31
N GLU A 86 -11.95 1.73 0.68
CA GLU A 86 -11.92 0.27 0.54
C GLU A 86 -12.43 -0.19 -0.82
N ALA A 87 -11.72 -1.15 -1.42
CA ALA A 87 -12.19 -1.88 -2.59
C ALA A 87 -13.21 -2.95 -2.19
N THR A 88 -14.34 -2.98 -2.87
CA THR A 88 -15.44 -3.93 -2.69
C THR A 88 -15.67 -4.72 -3.98
N TYR A 89 -16.25 -5.90 -3.84
CA TYR A 89 -16.33 -6.86 -4.93
C TYR A 89 -17.76 -7.32 -5.13
N VAL A 90 -18.39 -6.79 -6.17
CA VAL A 90 -19.71 -7.25 -6.59
C VAL A 90 -19.56 -8.31 -7.66
N ASN A 91 -20.23 -9.45 -7.44
CA ASN A 91 -20.31 -10.54 -8.39
C ASN A 91 -20.91 -10.08 -9.73
N GLY A 92 -20.43 -10.68 -10.82
CA GLY A 92 -21.02 -10.57 -12.15
C GLY A 92 -20.24 -9.69 -13.11
N ALA A 93 -20.79 -9.55 -14.30
CA ALA A 93 -20.25 -8.71 -15.35
C ALA A 93 -20.32 -7.23 -14.99
N ILE A 94 -19.43 -6.45 -15.60
CA ILE A 94 -19.37 -4.99 -15.44
C ILE A 94 -20.72 -4.31 -15.70
N ASN A 95 -21.44 -4.75 -16.73
CA ASN A 95 -22.75 -4.23 -17.13
C ASN A 95 -23.92 -5.09 -16.62
N GLY A 96 -23.66 -6.06 -15.74
CA GLY A 96 -24.71 -6.88 -15.16
C GLY A 96 -25.59 -6.06 -14.21
N SER A 97 -26.85 -6.43 -14.08
CA SER A 97 -27.75 -5.79 -13.10
C SER A 97 -27.39 -6.16 -11.65
N GLY A 98 -28.02 -5.45 -10.69
CA GLY A 98 -27.87 -5.69 -9.25
C GLY A 98 -27.01 -4.64 -8.54
N GLN A 99 -26.29 -5.07 -7.50
CA GLN A 99 -25.38 -4.20 -6.75
C GLN A 99 -24.29 -3.61 -7.64
N THR A 100 -23.76 -2.45 -7.25
CA THR A 100 -22.84 -1.68 -8.08
C THR A 100 -21.60 -1.18 -7.35
N GLN A 101 -21.54 -1.21 -6.01
CA GLN A 101 -20.39 -0.69 -5.28
C GLN A 101 -19.10 -1.42 -5.66
N SER A 102 -18.03 -0.67 -5.94
CA SER A 102 -16.70 -1.20 -6.22
C SER A 102 -15.62 -0.52 -5.39
N VAL A 103 -15.74 0.79 -5.17
CA VAL A 103 -14.91 1.50 -4.20
C VAL A 103 -15.84 2.25 -3.26
N VAL A 104 -15.63 2.09 -1.97
CA VAL A 104 -16.44 2.73 -0.93
C VAL A 104 -15.55 3.49 0.05
N SER A 105 -16.15 4.46 0.73
CA SER A 105 -15.52 5.18 1.82
C SER A 105 -16.42 5.25 3.05
N PHE A 106 -15.82 5.28 4.25
CA PHE A 106 -16.54 5.40 5.53
C PHE A 106 -15.59 5.90 6.62
N ASN A 107 -16.09 6.52 7.69
CA ASN A 107 -15.23 6.99 8.79
C ASN A 107 -14.65 5.81 9.58
N TYR A 108 -13.41 5.94 10.04
CA TYR A 108 -12.70 4.90 10.81
C TYR A 108 -13.46 4.44 12.07
N ASP A 109 -14.16 5.34 12.74
CA ASP A 109 -15.03 5.03 13.89
C ASP A 109 -16.42 4.50 13.53
N PHE A 110 -16.67 4.26 12.23
CA PHE A 110 -17.96 3.85 11.66
C PHE A 110 -19.10 4.85 11.88
N SER A 111 -18.80 6.12 12.16
CA SER A 111 -19.80 7.19 12.16
C SER A 111 -20.22 7.56 10.73
N GLY A 112 -21.45 8.06 10.59
CA GLY A 112 -21.99 8.47 9.28
C GLY A 112 -22.38 7.31 8.37
N ALA A 113 -22.75 7.63 7.14
CA ALA A 113 -23.09 6.65 6.11
C ALA A 113 -21.88 6.34 5.23
N MET A 114 -21.77 5.08 4.80
CA MET A 114 -20.83 4.68 3.75
C MET A 114 -21.18 5.39 2.45
N THR A 115 -20.15 5.85 1.73
CA THR A 115 -20.28 6.47 0.40
C THR A 115 -19.76 5.52 -0.66
N ILE A 116 -20.44 5.44 -1.81
CA ILE A 116 -19.95 4.73 -2.99
C ILE A 116 -19.14 5.73 -3.81
N GLU A 117 -17.82 5.55 -3.84
CA GLU A 117 -16.88 6.43 -4.56
C GLU A 117 -16.67 6.00 -6.02
N ALA A 118 -16.83 4.70 -6.28
CA ALA A 118 -16.83 4.15 -7.62
C ALA A 118 -17.75 2.93 -7.72
N THR A 119 -18.40 2.81 -8.86
CA THR A 119 -19.22 1.68 -9.24
C THR A 119 -18.42 0.65 -10.04
N LYS A 120 -18.93 -0.57 -10.12
CA LYS A 120 -18.34 -1.63 -10.93
C LYS A 120 -18.25 -1.25 -12.41
N SER A 121 -19.21 -0.45 -12.93
CA SER A 121 -19.18 0.05 -14.31
C SER A 121 -18.06 1.05 -14.57
N GLU A 122 -17.59 1.76 -13.54
CA GLU A 122 -16.51 2.73 -13.66
C GLU A 122 -15.14 2.05 -13.55
N VAL A 123 -14.97 1.13 -12.60
CA VAL A 123 -13.63 0.59 -12.26
C VAL A 123 -13.53 -0.94 -12.18
N GLY A 124 -14.65 -1.67 -12.16
CA GLY A 124 -14.67 -3.14 -12.03
C GLY A 124 -14.02 -3.64 -10.75
N SER A 125 -13.20 -4.70 -10.82
CA SER A 125 -12.41 -5.18 -9.67
C SER A 125 -11.12 -4.38 -9.49
N THR A 126 -10.94 -3.80 -8.30
CA THR A 126 -9.74 -3.06 -7.89
C THR A 126 -9.12 -3.64 -6.61
N TRP A 127 -7.83 -3.40 -6.35
CA TRP A 127 -7.15 -3.88 -5.12
C TRP A 127 -6.24 -2.83 -4.50
N GLY A 128 -5.18 -2.45 -5.21
CA GLY A 128 -4.17 -1.56 -4.66
C GLY A 128 -4.74 -0.15 -4.53
N LEU A 129 -4.58 0.45 -3.35
CA LEU A 129 -5.01 1.81 -3.02
C LEU A 129 -3.81 2.68 -2.64
N ALA A 130 -3.75 3.90 -3.15
CA ALA A 130 -2.76 4.89 -2.74
C ALA A 130 -3.41 6.26 -2.54
N TRP A 131 -2.94 7.03 -1.56
CA TRP A 131 -3.49 8.32 -1.21
C TRP A 131 -2.44 9.42 -1.32
N ASN A 132 -2.71 10.43 -2.15
CA ASN A 132 -1.94 11.65 -2.22
C ASN A 132 -2.56 12.70 -1.28
N ARG A 133 -1.88 12.94 -0.16
CA ARG A 133 -2.30 13.87 0.90
C ARG A 133 -2.34 15.33 0.43
N GLU A 134 -1.34 15.74 -0.36
CA GLU A 134 -1.19 17.13 -0.82
C GLU A 134 -2.32 17.55 -1.76
N HIS A 135 -2.68 16.68 -2.70
CA HIS A 135 -3.68 16.95 -3.75
C HIS A 135 -5.05 16.35 -3.44
N LYS A 136 -5.18 15.61 -2.32
CA LYS A 136 -6.38 14.88 -1.91
C LYS A 136 -6.90 13.95 -3.01
N MET A 137 -6.02 13.13 -3.56
CA MET A 137 -6.35 12.19 -4.64
C MET A 137 -6.17 10.76 -4.18
N ALA A 138 -7.21 9.95 -4.39
CA ALA A 138 -7.14 8.51 -4.19
C ALA A 138 -6.90 7.81 -5.52
N PHE A 139 -5.96 6.87 -5.54
CA PHE A 139 -5.64 6.05 -6.70
C PHE A 139 -5.98 4.60 -6.41
N VAL A 140 -6.62 3.94 -7.37
CA VAL A 140 -6.97 2.51 -7.27
C VAL A 140 -6.48 1.75 -8.49
N SER A 141 -5.93 0.56 -8.31
CA SER A 141 -5.42 -0.28 -9.40
C SER A 141 -6.33 -1.48 -9.66
N ALA A 142 -6.51 -1.84 -10.93
CA ALA A 142 -7.29 -2.99 -11.34
C ALA A 142 -6.65 -4.30 -10.87
N VAL A 143 -7.46 -5.23 -10.36
CA VAL A 143 -7.01 -6.58 -9.99
C VAL A 143 -7.84 -7.59 -10.76
N LEU A 144 -7.22 -8.70 -11.17
CA LEU A 144 -7.99 -9.84 -11.63
C LEU A 144 -8.60 -10.56 -10.43
N LYS A 145 -9.93 -10.47 -10.31
CA LYS A 145 -10.71 -11.22 -9.33
C LYS A 145 -11.75 -12.09 -10.02
N ARG A 146 -11.82 -13.35 -9.61
CA ARG A 146 -12.78 -14.35 -10.06
C ARG A 146 -14.19 -13.92 -9.66
N HIS A 147 -15.14 -14.18 -10.56
CA HIS A 147 -16.54 -13.78 -10.50
C HIS A 147 -16.80 -12.28 -10.56
N VAL A 148 -15.78 -11.44 -10.76
CA VAL A 148 -15.92 -9.99 -10.82
C VAL A 148 -15.43 -9.47 -12.17
N GLY A 149 -16.24 -8.62 -12.80
CA GLY A 149 -15.90 -7.95 -14.05
C GLY A 149 -14.74 -6.97 -13.90
N LEU A 150 -13.89 -6.89 -14.93
CA LEU A 150 -12.86 -5.85 -15.02
C LEU A 150 -13.46 -4.54 -15.50
N GLY A 151 -12.92 -3.43 -15.01
CA GLY A 151 -13.30 -2.09 -15.43
C GLY A 151 -12.95 -1.81 -16.91
N PRO A 152 -13.42 -0.69 -17.48
CA PRO A 152 -13.22 -0.38 -18.89
C PRO A 152 -11.75 -0.24 -19.32
N GLY A 153 -10.84 0.10 -18.38
CA GLY A 153 -9.40 0.20 -18.63
C GLY A 153 -8.66 -1.15 -18.64
N GLY A 154 -9.36 -2.26 -18.34
CA GLY A 154 -8.80 -3.61 -18.36
C GLY A 154 -7.82 -3.92 -17.23
N LEU A 155 -7.06 -5.02 -17.39
CA LEU A 155 -6.18 -5.60 -16.37
C LEU A 155 -5.07 -4.66 -15.85
N GLY A 156 -4.69 -3.67 -16.64
CA GLY A 156 -3.58 -2.77 -16.32
C GLY A 156 -4.02 -1.41 -15.80
N ALA A 157 -5.32 -1.17 -15.63
CA ALA A 157 -5.84 0.16 -15.34
C ALA A 157 -5.45 0.65 -13.94
N ILE A 158 -5.15 1.93 -13.86
CA ILE A 158 -5.14 2.72 -12.63
C ILE A 158 -6.18 3.82 -12.80
N TYR A 159 -7.00 4.00 -11.78
CA TYR A 159 -8.06 4.99 -11.71
C TYR A 159 -7.77 5.99 -10.58
N VAL A 160 -8.40 7.15 -10.65
CA VAL A 160 -8.20 8.25 -9.69
C VAL A 160 -9.52 8.93 -9.35
N THR A 161 -9.68 9.27 -8.08
CA THR A 161 -10.80 10.04 -7.53
C THR A 161 -10.24 11.28 -6.84
N ASN A 162 -10.78 12.46 -7.16
CA ASN A 162 -10.37 13.71 -6.54
C ASN A 162 -11.29 14.04 -5.34
N PHE A 163 -10.75 13.92 -4.14
CA PHE A 163 -11.43 14.22 -2.87
C PHE A 163 -11.30 15.69 -2.45
N ALA A 164 -10.56 16.53 -3.19
CA ALA A 164 -10.58 17.98 -2.97
C ALA A 164 -11.94 18.60 -3.29
N VAL A 165 -12.73 17.94 -4.14
CA VAL A 165 -14.08 18.36 -4.54
C VAL A 165 -15.05 17.21 -4.28
N ALA A 166 -16.00 17.42 -3.37
CA ALA A 166 -16.97 16.39 -2.99
C ALA A 166 -17.80 15.93 -4.19
N GLY A 167 -18.02 14.62 -4.30
CA GLY A 167 -18.83 14.02 -5.37
C GLY A 167 -18.13 13.94 -6.74
N THR A 168 -16.81 14.13 -6.81
CA THR A 168 -16.08 13.96 -8.07
C THR A 168 -16.08 12.49 -8.50
N PRO A 169 -16.49 12.17 -9.74
CA PRO A 169 -16.45 10.80 -10.23
C PRO A 169 -15.04 10.21 -10.28
N THR A 170 -14.95 8.90 -10.11
CA THR A 170 -13.71 8.16 -10.33
C THR A 170 -13.43 8.04 -11.84
N THR A 171 -12.21 8.38 -12.26
CA THR A 171 -11.82 8.44 -13.68
C THR A 171 -10.58 7.62 -13.98
N TYR A 172 -10.40 7.25 -15.24
CA TYR A 172 -9.20 6.56 -15.71
C TYR A 172 -7.98 7.48 -15.67
N LEU A 173 -6.87 7.00 -15.09
CA LEU A 173 -5.59 7.70 -15.07
C LEU A 173 -4.64 7.19 -16.17
N THR A 174 -4.35 5.89 -16.16
CA THR A 174 -3.39 5.27 -17.08
C THR A 174 -3.53 3.74 -17.06
N ALA A 175 -2.77 3.06 -17.92
CA ALA A 175 -2.71 1.61 -17.96
C ALA A 175 -1.26 1.10 -18.05
N ILE A 176 -0.94 0.15 -17.18
CA ILE A 176 0.33 -0.58 -17.19
C ILE A 176 0.30 -1.62 -18.31
N PRO A 177 1.30 -1.64 -19.21
CA PRO A 177 1.37 -2.63 -20.28
C PRO A 177 1.85 -3.99 -19.76
N SER A 178 1.68 -5.04 -20.57
CA SER A 178 2.22 -6.38 -20.34
C SER A 178 1.80 -6.97 -18.98
N VAL A 179 0.49 -6.95 -18.71
CA VAL A 179 -0.12 -7.44 -17.46
C VAL A 179 -0.79 -8.80 -17.64
N GLY A 180 -0.29 -9.61 -18.57
CA GLY A 180 -0.94 -10.84 -19.01
C GLY A 180 -2.22 -10.59 -19.79
N THR A 181 -3.03 -11.63 -19.95
CA THR A 181 -4.28 -11.58 -20.72
C THR A 181 -5.41 -12.28 -19.99
N ILE A 182 -6.64 -11.85 -20.23
CA ILE A 182 -7.84 -12.61 -19.87
C ILE A 182 -8.92 -12.40 -20.94
N SER A 183 -9.63 -13.46 -21.30
CA SER A 183 -10.68 -13.40 -22.31
C SER A 183 -11.96 -12.82 -21.71
N GLY A 184 -12.00 -11.48 -21.58
CA GLY A 184 -13.03 -10.74 -20.84
C GLY A 184 -14.46 -11.30 -20.96
N GLY A 185 -14.98 -11.49 -22.18
CA GLY A 185 -16.34 -11.99 -22.44
C GLY A 185 -16.54 -13.52 -22.35
N ALA A 186 -15.48 -14.32 -22.43
CA ALA A 186 -15.58 -15.79 -22.34
C ALA A 186 -15.49 -16.30 -20.90
N ARG A 187 -15.39 -15.39 -19.92
CA ARG A 187 -15.44 -15.71 -18.49
C ARG A 187 -16.83 -16.16 -18.00
N GLY A 188 -17.88 -15.98 -18.80
CA GLY A 188 -19.25 -16.39 -18.45
C GLY A 188 -19.79 -15.68 -17.20
N LEU A 189 -19.46 -14.40 -17.03
CA LEU A 189 -19.92 -13.60 -15.90
C LEU A 189 -21.39 -13.19 -16.12
N GLY A 190 -22.25 -13.48 -15.15
CA GLY A 190 -23.69 -13.17 -15.17
C GLY A 190 -24.03 -11.84 -14.47
N ASN A 191 -25.27 -11.72 -14.00
CA ASN A 191 -25.71 -10.60 -13.15
C ASN A 191 -25.39 -10.88 -11.68
N ALA A 192 -25.33 -9.85 -10.84
CA ALA A 192 -25.34 -10.07 -9.40
C ALA A 192 -26.77 -10.49 -8.97
N PRO A 193 -26.98 -11.53 -8.14
CA PRO A 193 -25.98 -12.37 -7.44
C PRO A 193 -25.77 -13.76 -8.10
N GLU A 194 -26.04 -13.91 -9.40
CA GLU A 194 -26.05 -15.20 -10.08
C GLU A 194 -24.69 -15.91 -10.05
N PRO A 195 -24.68 -17.25 -9.92
CA PRO A 195 -23.44 -18.01 -9.95
C PRO A 195 -22.75 -17.90 -11.32
N SER A 196 -21.42 -17.93 -11.32
CA SER A 196 -20.59 -18.04 -12.53
C SER A 196 -19.46 -19.03 -12.29
N PHE A 197 -18.99 -19.72 -13.33
CA PHE A 197 -17.88 -20.66 -13.20
C PHE A 197 -16.53 -19.96 -13.27
N ASP A 198 -16.38 -19.00 -14.18
CA ASP A 198 -15.18 -18.16 -14.36
C ASP A 198 -13.86 -18.93 -14.20
N THR A 199 -13.72 -19.97 -15.03
CA THR A 199 -12.64 -20.95 -14.96
C THR A 199 -11.30 -20.35 -15.38
N GLU A 200 -11.29 -19.42 -16.32
CA GLU A 200 -10.07 -18.76 -16.78
C GLU A 200 -9.44 -17.91 -15.67
N ALA A 201 -10.25 -17.13 -14.94
CA ALA A 201 -9.73 -16.32 -13.84
C ALA A 201 -9.16 -17.20 -12.72
N PHE A 202 -9.68 -18.41 -12.50
CA PHE A 202 -9.15 -19.32 -11.48
C PHE A 202 -7.64 -19.55 -11.60
N ALA A 203 -7.15 -19.86 -12.80
CA ALA A 203 -5.72 -20.12 -13.02
C ALA A 203 -4.86 -18.85 -13.15
N LYS A 204 -5.49 -17.69 -13.34
CA LYS A 204 -4.84 -16.41 -13.65
C LYS A 204 -4.87 -15.38 -12.52
N THR A 205 -5.79 -15.47 -11.57
CA THR A 205 -5.82 -14.63 -10.36
C THR A 205 -4.46 -14.72 -9.69
N GLY A 206 -3.86 -13.57 -9.33
CA GLY A 206 -2.52 -13.52 -8.77
C GLY A 206 -1.35 -13.84 -9.72
N LYS A 207 -1.63 -13.89 -11.03
CA LYS A 207 -0.62 -14.02 -12.08
C LYS A 207 -0.79 -13.03 -13.21
N ALA A 208 -2.02 -12.61 -13.50
CA ALA A 208 -2.33 -11.56 -14.47
C ALA A 208 -2.92 -10.34 -13.75
N GLY A 209 -2.74 -9.17 -14.36
CA GLY A 209 -3.16 -7.88 -13.83
C GLY A 209 -2.15 -7.25 -12.87
N LEU A 210 -2.66 -6.35 -12.04
CA LEU A 210 -1.88 -5.63 -11.05
C LEU A 210 -2.13 -6.19 -9.64
N GLY A 211 -1.09 -6.08 -8.81
CA GLY A 211 -1.14 -6.39 -7.39
C GLY A 211 -1.31 -5.10 -6.59
N ASP A 212 -0.42 -4.91 -5.62
CA ASP A 212 -0.52 -3.74 -4.76
C ASP A 212 -0.04 -2.45 -5.44
N LEU A 213 -0.59 -1.32 -4.98
CA LEU A 213 -0.30 0.05 -5.41
C LEU A 213 0.15 0.87 -4.19
N ASP A 214 1.18 1.68 -4.34
CA ASP A 214 1.56 2.68 -3.34
C ASP A 214 2.10 3.95 -3.99
N ILE A 215 2.33 4.99 -3.19
CA ILE A 215 2.80 6.31 -3.67
C ILE A 215 4.10 6.70 -2.98
N SER A 216 4.97 7.40 -3.70
CA SER A 216 6.19 8.01 -3.15
C SER A 216 5.87 9.02 -2.05
N GLU A 217 6.81 9.23 -1.13
CA GLU A 217 6.65 10.17 -0.02
C GLU A 217 6.44 11.63 -0.48
N ASP A 218 6.94 11.99 -1.67
CA ASP A 218 6.73 13.29 -2.31
C ASP A 218 5.41 13.38 -3.10
N GLY A 219 4.61 12.30 -3.13
CA GLY A 219 3.31 12.25 -3.81
C GLY A 219 3.37 12.20 -5.34
N LYS A 220 4.54 12.17 -5.98
CA LYS A 220 4.67 12.37 -7.44
C LYS A 220 4.81 11.09 -8.27
N THR A 221 5.01 9.95 -7.63
CA THR A 221 5.22 8.67 -8.31
C THR A 221 4.36 7.59 -7.67
N LEU A 222 3.55 6.90 -8.47
CA LEU A 222 2.90 5.66 -8.07
C LEU A 222 3.82 4.49 -8.34
N TYR A 223 3.81 3.49 -7.46
CA TYR A 223 4.43 2.19 -7.67
C TYR A 223 3.34 1.14 -7.69
N VAL A 224 3.40 0.20 -8.62
CA VAL A 224 2.45 -0.90 -8.72
C VAL A 224 3.15 -2.21 -9.05
N VAL A 225 2.69 -3.32 -8.48
CA VAL A 225 3.19 -4.65 -8.83
C VAL A 225 2.50 -5.12 -10.11
N ASN A 226 3.26 -5.39 -11.15
CA ASN A 226 2.80 -6.15 -12.31
C ASN A 226 2.99 -7.65 -12.04
N LEU A 227 1.88 -8.38 -11.94
CA LEU A 227 1.86 -9.80 -11.53
C LEU A 227 2.35 -10.74 -12.63
N ASP A 228 2.24 -10.34 -13.90
CA ASP A 228 2.62 -11.13 -15.06
C ASP A 228 4.12 -11.09 -15.27
N THR A 229 4.69 -9.88 -15.31
CA THR A 229 6.14 -9.69 -15.43
C THR A 229 6.89 -9.92 -14.12
N LYS A 230 6.17 -9.99 -12.99
CA LYS A 230 6.73 -10.04 -11.62
C LYS A 230 7.74 -8.91 -11.40
N ARG A 231 7.32 -7.68 -11.71
CA ARG A 231 8.12 -6.46 -11.53
C ARG A 231 7.31 -5.40 -10.83
N VAL A 232 8.00 -4.51 -10.13
CA VAL A 232 7.42 -3.23 -9.72
C VAL A 232 7.56 -2.26 -10.90
N VAL A 233 6.47 -1.57 -11.21
CA VAL A 233 6.40 -0.53 -12.21
C VAL A 233 6.14 0.80 -11.51
N SER A 234 6.90 1.84 -11.86
CA SER A 234 6.65 3.21 -11.43
C SER A 234 5.88 4.00 -12.49
N VAL A 235 4.96 4.86 -12.06
CA VAL A 235 4.23 5.80 -12.90
C VAL A 235 4.46 7.21 -12.36
N ASN A 236 5.12 8.06 -13.14
CA ASN A 236 5.25 9.48 -12.79
C ASN A 236 3.92 10.20 -13.04
N ILE A 237 3.36 10.79 -11.98
CA ILE A 237 2.08 11.51 -11.99
C ILE A 237 2.25 13.02 -11.76
N ALA A 238 3.48 13.56 -11.71
CA ALA A 238 3.72 14.97 -11.42
C ALA A 238 2.99 15.93 -12.39
N ASN A 239 2.99 15.62 -13.69
CA ASN A 239 2.28 16.43 -14.70
C ASN A 239 0.76 16.31 -14.55
N TYR A 240 0.26 15.16 -14.11
CA TYR A 240 -1.16 14.99 -13.83
C TYR A 240 -1.58 15.86 -12.65
N LEU A 241 -0.78 15.89 -11.58
CA LEU A 241 -1.05 16.74 -10.41
C LEU A 241 -0.99 18.23 -10.73
N ALA A 242 -0.07 18.65 -11.61
CA ALA A 242 0.14 20.06 -11.95
C ALA A 242 -0.89 20.61 -12.96
N SER A 243 -1.28 19.82 -13.97
CA SER A 243 -2.09 20.30 -15.10
C SER A 243 -3.19 19.35 -15.57
N GLY A 244 -3.41 18.23 -14.88
CA GLY A 244 -4.36 17.19 -15.29
C GLY A 244 -3.91 16.37 -16.50
N THR A 245 -2.67 16.54 -16.96
CA THR A 245 -2.15 15.81 -18.12
C THR A 245 -1.93 14.34 -17.78
N LEU A 246 -2.66 13.44 -18.44
CA LEU A 246 -2.61 12.01 -18.15
C LEU A 246 -1.21 11.40 -18.44
N PRO A 247 -0.73 10.47 -17.59
CA PRO A 247 0.51 9.75 -17.84
C PRO A 247 0.47 8.95 -19.15
N THR A 248 1.53 9.07 -19.94
CA THR A 248 1.76 8.30 -21.17
C THR A 248 2.76 7.16 -20.92
N SER A 249 3.06 6.34 -21.95
CA SER A 249 4.06 5.27 -21.83
C SER A 249 5.45 5.78 -21.39
N GLY A 250 5.82 7.01 -21.75
CA GLY A 250 7.08 7.62 -21.30
C GLY A 250 7.14 7.92 -19.79
N ASN A 251 6.00 7.88 -19.09
CA ASN A 251 5.92 8.06 -17.65
C ASN A 251 5.92 6.73 -16.87
N ILE A 252 5.92 5.60 -17.59
CA ILE A 252 5.80 4.25 -17.01
C ILE A 252 7.14 3.53 -17.16
N VAL A 253 7.76 3.18 -16.04
CA VAL A 253 9.10 2.56 -16.00
C VAL A 253 9.09 1.32 -15.11
N SER A 254 9.59 0.20 -15.62
CA SER A 254 9.84 -0.97 -14.78
C SER A 254 11.08 -0.76 -13.94
N LEU A 255 10.98 -0.98 -12.63
CA LEU A 255 12.15 -0.99 -11.75
C LEU A 255 13.03 -2.22 -12.07
N PRO A 256 14.31 -2.18 -11.67
CA PRO A 256 15.18 -3.35 -11.72
C PRO A 256 14.51 -4.58 -11.07
N ALA A 257 14.84 -5.78 -11.57
CA ALA A 257 14.36 -7.01 -10.98
C ALA A 257 14.77 -7.11 -9.50
N TYR A 258 13.85 -7.53 -8.64
CA TYR A 258 14.23 -7.97 -7.30
C TYR A 258 15.06 -9.26 -7.41
N PRO A 259 15.89 -9.61 -6.39
CA PRO A 259 16.74 -10.78 -6.44
C PRO A 259 15.95 -12.05 -6.70
N THR A 260 16.48 -12.93 -7.55
CA THR A 260 15.84 -14.21 -7.87
C THR A 260 15.54 -14.98 -6.58
N THR A 261 14.28 -15.34 -6.40
CA THR A 261 13.83 -16.07 -5.21
C THR A 261 13.85 -17.57 -5.50
N ILE A 262 14.61 -18.33 -4.71
CA ILE A 262 14.58 -19.79 -4.78
C ILE A 262 13.33 -20.27 -4.04
N CYS A 263 12.34 -20.75 -4.80
CA CYS A 263 11.10 -21.32 -4.27
C CYS A 263 11.10 -22.84 -4.45
N THR A 264 11.09 -23.57 -3.33
CA THR A 264 10.97 -25.04 -3.35
C THR A 264 9.57 -25.43 -3.81
N ASN A 265 9.47 -26.28 -4.84
CA ASN A 265 8.21 -26.82 -5.36
C ASN A 265 7.17 -25.75 -5.69
N GLY A 266 7.60 -24.58 -6.18
CA GLY A 266 6.71 -23.46 -6.43
C GLY A 266 7.40 -22.31 -7.15
N SER A 267 6.71 -21.19 -7.21
CA SER A 267 7.16 -19.95 -7.83
C SER A 267 6.97 -18.76 -6.89
N ASP A 268 7.71 -17.69 -7.18
CA ASP A 268 7.57 -16.41 -6.51
C ASP A 268 6.30 -15.67 -6.96
N ARG A 269 5.62 -15.05 -5.99
CA ARG A 269 4.41 -14.25 -6.13
C ARG A 269 4.62 -12.91 -5.42
N PRO A 270 5.15 -11.88 -6.12
CA PRO A 270 5.21 -10.54 -5.56
C PRO A 270 3.79 -9.97 -5.46
N TRP A 271 3.47 -9.31 -4.35
CA TRP A 271 2.15 -8.66 -4.23
C TRP A 271 2.20 -7.42 -3.35
N GLY A 272 2.29 -7.60 -2.03
CA GLY A 272 2.15 -6.52 -1.06
C GLY A 272 3.31 -5.54 -1.17
N MET A 273 3.00 -4.25 -1.06
CA MET A 273 4.00 -3.20 -1.25
C MET A 273 3.75 -2.03 -0.32
N SER A 274 4.85 -1.42 0.16
CA SER A 274 4.78 -0.17 0.92
C SER A 274 5.98 0.73 0.68
N VAL A 275 5.76 2.03 0.47
CA VAL A 275 6.80 3.05 0.60
C VAL A 275 6.91 3.46 2.06
N TYR A 276 8.13 3.39 2.61
CA TYR A 276 8.39 3.78 3.99
C TYR A 276 9.84 4.23 4.19
N ARG A 277 10.03 5.45 4.71
CA ARG A 277 11.34 6.04 5.08
C ARG A 277 12.35 5.97 3.93
N GLY A 278 11.97 6.53 2.79
CA GLY A 278 12.84 6.60 1.61
C GLY A 278 13.17 5.24 0.97
N LYS A 279 12.38 4.19 1.24
CA LYS A 279 12.51 2.88 0.61
C LYS A 279 11.17 2.36 0.13
N LEU A 280 11.21 1.49 -0.88
CA LEU A 280 10.05 0.71 -1.31
C LEU A 280 10.22 -0.75 -0.87
N TYR A 281 9.26 -1.27 -0.11
CA TYR A 281 9.25 -2.65 0.37
C TYR A 281 8.31 -3.48 -0.49
N LEU A 282 8.77 -4.66 -0.90
CA LEU A 282 8.01 -5.63 -1.68
C LEU A 282 7.95 -6.96 -0.93
N GLY A 283 6.74 -7.43 -0.64
CA GLY A 283 6.47 -8.76 -0.13
C GLY A 283 6.37 -9.79 -1.27
N VAL A 284 7.09 -10.90 -1.12
CA VAL A 284 7.12 -12.00 -2.09
C VAL A 284 6.86 -13.32 -1.38
N VAL A 285 5.92 -14.11 -1.90
CA VAL A 285 5.57 -15.45 -1.42
C VAL A 285 6.09 -16.52 -2.37
N CYS A 286 6.71 -17.57 -1.85
CA CYS A 286 6.89 -18.82 -2.56
C CYS A 286 5.65 -19.69 -2.39
N ASP A 287 5.02 -20.03 -3.50
CA ASP A 287 3.62 -20.49 -3.54
C ASP A 287 3.43 -22.01 -3.35
N ALA A 288 4.52 -22.78 -3.32
CA ALA A 288 4.50 -24.24 -3.16
C ALA A 288 3.56 -24.98 -4.13
N ALA A 289 3.29 -24.46 -5.33
CA ALA A 289 2.26 -24.99 -6.23
C ALA A 289 2.34 -26.50 -6.57
N THR A 290 3.53 -27.09 -6.49
CA THR A 290 3.76 -28.54 -6.71
C THR A 290 4.21 -29.27 -5.45
N GLY A 291 4.06 -28.65 -4.28
CA GLY A 291 4.57 -29.12 -2.99
C GLY A 291 3.52 -29.18 -1.90
N THR A 292 3.98 -29.00 -0.67
CA THR A 292 3.15 -29.04 0.54
C THR A 292 3.19 -27.70 1.27
N ALA A 293 2.35 -27.51 2.30
CA ALA A 293 2.34 -26.29 3.10
C ALA A 293 3.71 -25.95 3.71
N ALA A 294 4.54 -26.95 4.01
CA ALA A 294 5.91 -26.77 4.50
C ALA A 294 6.86 -26.11 3.48
N ASN A 295 6.48 -26.03 2.20
CA ASN A 295 7.26 -25.34 1.17
C ASN A 295 6.86 -23.86 1.00
N LEU A 296 5.78 -23.41 1.66
CA LEU A 296 5.36 -22.02 1.62
C LEU A 296 6.31 -21.16 2.46
N SER A 297 6.78 -20.07 1.87
CA SER A 297 7.58 -19.08 2.59
C SER A 297 7.32 -17.68 2.09
N ALA A 298 7.61 -16.69 2.92
CA ALA A 298 7.56 -15.28 2.54
C ALA A 298 8.89 -14.58 2.81
N ARG A 299 9.16 -13.55 2.02
CA ARG A 299 10.33 -12.67 2.10
C ARG A 299 9.91 -11.22 1.84
N ILE A 300 10.70 -10.29 2.39
CA ILE A 300 10.57 -8.86 2.10
C ILE A 300 11.87 -8.37 1.47
N TYR A 301 11.74 -7.71 0.32
CA TYR A 301 12.81 -6.97 -0.32
C TYR A 301 12.61 -5.47 -0.12
N ALA A 302 13.69 -4.72 0.06
CA ALA A 302 13.67 -3.27 0.08
C ALA A 302 14.46 -2.72 -1.11
N TYR A 303 13.84 -1.84 -1.87
CA TYR A 303 14.47 -1.06 -2.93
C TYR A 303 15.00 0.25 -2.34
N THR A 304 16.26 0.54 -2.62
CA THR A 304 16.90 1.81 -2.29
C THR A 304 16.95 2.66 -3.55
N PHE A 305 16.19 3.77 -3.56
CA PHE A 305 16.05 4.62 -4.75
C PHE A 305 17.38 5.21 -5.22
N ALA A 306 18.20 5.71 -4.29
CA ALA A 306 19.46 6.38 -4.60
C ALA A 306 20.46 5.49 -5.36
N SER A 307 20.51 4.19 -5.03
CA SER A 307 21.38 3.22 -5.70
C SER A 307 20.66 2.40 -6.78
N SER A 308 19.34 2.52 -6.88
CA SER A 308 18.49 1.69 -7.75
C SER A 308 18.70 0.18 -7.56
N THR A 309 18.83 -0.26 -6.31
CA THR A 309 19.09 -1.67 -5.97
C THR A 309 18.08 -2.23 -4.97
N TRP A 310 17.83 -3.54 -5.08
CA TRP A 310 17.06 -4.31 -4.14
C TRP A 310 17.96 -5.11 -3.20
N ALA A 311 17.56 -5.22 -1.93
CA ALA A 311 18.17 -6.12 -0.96
C ALA A 311 17.09 -6.88 -0.18
N SER A 312 17.36 -8.13 0.20
CA SER A 312 16.48 -8.85 1.14
C SER A 312 16.68 -8.26 2.54
N VAL A 313 15.59 -7.86 3.17
CA VAL A 313 15.62 -7.25 4.52
C VAL A 313 14.93 -8.10 5.57
N PHE A 314 14.13 -9.09 5.15
CA PHE A 314 13.47 -10.01 6.04
C PHE A 314 13.13 -11.34 5.34
N GLY A 315 13.21 -12.43 6.09
CA GLY A 315 12.91 -13.78 5.63
C GLY A 315 14.09 -14.51 4.96
N PRO A 316 13.87 -15.75 4.48
CA PRO A 316 12.57 -16.39 4.36
C PRO A 316 12.05 -16.82 5.72
N PHE A 317 10.73 -16.77 5.90
CA PHE A 317 10.06 -17.39 7.04
C PHE A 317 8.92 -18.28 6.52
N ALA A 318 8.67 -19.36 7.24
CA ALA A 318 7.66 -20.34 6.86
C ALA A 318 6.24 -19.79 7.03
N LEU A 319 5.33 -20.21 6.16
CA LEU A 319 3.89 -19.89 6.23
C LEU A 319 3.05 -21.11 6.65
N ASP A 320 3.66 -22.11 7.28
CA ASP A 320 3.00 -23.35 7.74
C ASP A 320 2.40 -23.24 9.15
N TYR A 321 2.41 -22.04 9.74
CA TYR A 321 1.85 -21.80 11.07
C TYR A 321 0.32 -21.79 11.08
N ALA A 322 -0.25 -22.19 12.22
CA ALA A 322 -1.69 -22.18 12.43
C ALA A 322 -2.23 -20.75 12.48
N ARG A 323 -3.21 -20.43 11.64
CA ARG A 323 -3.84 -19.09 11.55
C ARG A 323 -5.21 -19.01 12.24
N GLY A 324 -5.60 -20.08 12.93
CA GLY A 324 -6.91 -20.20 13.54
C GLY A 324 -7.99 -20.51 12.51
N VAL A 325 -9.17 -19.92 12.71
CA VAL A 325 -10.39 -20.20 11.96
C VAL A 325 -10.66 -19.07 10.97
N ALA A 326 -10.94 -19.41 9.72
CA ALA A 326 -11.38 -18.46 8.69
C ALA A 326 -12.88 -18.18 8.81
N TRP A 327 -13.69 -19.21 9.03
CA TRP A 327 -15.14 -19.10 9.25
C TRP A 327 -15.69 -20.41 9.81
N ARG A 328 -16.45 -20.33 10.92
CA ARG A 328 -16.94 -21.48 11.71
C ARG A 328 -15.83 -22.44 12.16
N ASP A 329 -15.69 -23.60 11.52
CA ASP A 329 -14.70 -24.63 11.87
C ASP A 329 -13.61 -24.77 10.79
N ALA A 330 -13.72 -24.00 9.70
CA ALA A 330 -12.75 -24.05 8.62
C ALA A 330 -11.47 -23.31 8.99
N THR A 331 -10.34 -23.98 8.75
CA THR A 331 -9.02 -23.43 9.06
C THR A 331 -8.62 -22.26 8.16
N ALA A 332 -7.92 -21.28 8.72
CA ALA A 332 -7.29 -20.16 8.01
C ALA A 332 -5.84 -20.43 7.57
N ASN A 333 -5.30 -21.64 7.84
CA ASN A 333 -3.89 -22.01 7.57
C ASN A 333 -3.51 -21.77 6.11
N PHE A 334 -2.24 -21.53 5.76
CA PHE A 334 -1.86 -21.38 4.34
C PHE A 334 -1.73 -22.72 3.60
N HIS A 335 -2.01 -22.68 2.30
CA HIS A 335 -2.02 -23.85 1.43
C HIS A 335 -1.19 -23.62 0.17
N PRO A 336 -0.56 -24.68 -0.36
CA PRO A 336 -0.02 -24.69 -1.71
C PRO A 336 -0.98 -24.06 -2.71
N TRP A 337 -0.41 -23.27 -3.61
CA TRP A 337 -1.14 -22.68 -4.71
C TRP A 337 -1.70 -23.78 -5.63
N THR A 338 -2.90 -23.58 -6.17
CA THR A 338 -3.49 -24.53 -7.11
C THR A 338 -4.22 -23.80 -8.23
N ASP A 339 -3.97 -24.26 -9.47
CA ASP A 339 -4.66 -23.80 -10.68
C ASP A 339 -5.81 -24.73 -11.08
N THR A 340 -5.87 -25.90 -10.44
CA THR A 340 -6.98 -26.83 -10.51
C THR A 340 -7.87 -26.63 -9.29
N GLY A 341 -9.18 -26.81 -9.43
CA GLY A 341 -10.16 -26.61 -8.35
C GLY A 341 -9.73 -27.18 -6.99
N MET A 342 -10.30 -26.65 -5.90
CA MET A 342 -9.90 -27.01 -4.54
C MET A 342 -9.92 -28.54 -4.31
N PRO A 343 -8.83 -29.13 -3.77
CA PRO A 343 -8.84 -30.54 -3.37
C PRO A 343 -9.95 -30.80 -2.32
N THR A 344 -10.48 -32.01 -2.29
CA THR A 344 -11.70 -32.42 -1.55
C THR A 344 -11.66 -32.25 -0.03
N GLY A 345 -10.52 -31.87 0.57
CA GLY A 345 -10.36 -31.52 1.99
C GLY A 345 -10.33 -30.01 2.29
N TRP A 346 -10.36 -29.16 1.26
CA TRP A 346 -10.46 -27.69 1.36
C TRP A 346 -11.91 -27.19 1.28
N ASN A 347 -12.86 -28.12 1.24
CA ASN A 347 -14.27 -27.85 0.98
C ASN A 347 -14.92 -27.11 2.15
N PHE A 348 -15.39 -25.90 1.86
CA PHE A 348 -16.50 -25.28 2.58
C PHE A 348 -17.82 -25.87 2.04
N SER A 349 -18.42 -26.81 2.76
CA SER A 349 -19.82 -27.18 2.54
C SER A 349 -20.70 -26.14 3.23
N ILE A 350 -21.49 -25.39 2.45
CA ILE A 350 -22.54 -24.52 2.96
C ILE A 350 -23.88 -25.08 2.49
N SER A 351 -24.81 -25.31 3.41
CA SER A 351 -26.16 -25.74 3.07
C SER A 351 -26.84 -24.62 2.29
N GLY A 352 -26.93 -24.75 0.96
CA GLY A 352 -27.67 -23.85 0.07
C GLY A 352 -26.83 -22.94 -0.85
N PHE A 353 -25.51 -22.98 -0.78
CA PHE A 353 -24.59 -22.40 -1.77
C PHE A 353 -23.45 -23.40 -1.97
N VAL A 354 -22.80 -23.46 -3.13
CA VAL A 354 -21.50 -24.14 -3.24
C VAL A 354 -20.50 -23.04 -3.53
N ALA A 355 -19.87 -22.52 -2.49
CA ALA A 355 -18.80 -21.54 -2.65
C ALA A 355 -17.57 -22.27 -3.22
N TRP A 356 -17.49 -22.33 -4.54
CA TRP A 356 -16.26 -22.69 -5.27
C TRP A 356 -15.17 -21.60 -5.13
N THR A 357 -15.23 -20.71 -4.14
CA THR A 357 -14.43 -19.49 -4.04
C THR A 357 -13.54 -19.48 -2.80
N ALA A 358 -12.41 -20.17 -2.86
CA ALA A 358 -11.38 -20.04 -1.81
C ALA A 358 -9.93 -20.07 -2.35
N ALA A 359 -9.74 -19.79 -3.64
CA ALA A 359 -8.50 -19.13 -4.07
C ALA A 359 -8.49 -17.63 -3.69
N GLU A 360 -9.64 -17.08 -3.25
CA GLU A 360 -9.84 -15.64 -3.09
C GLU A 360 -10.23 -15.17 -1.70
N ALA A 361 -10.42 -16.07 -0.74
CA ALA A 361 -10.65 -15.71 0.67
C ALA A 361 -9.36 -15.27 1.40
N ARG A 362 -8.28 -14.94 0.66
CA ARG A 362 -6.93 -14.73 1.20
C ARG A 362 -6.27 -13.44 0.77
N TRP A 363 -7.01 -12.53 0.16
CA TRP A 363 -6.58 -11.15 0.04
C TRP A 363 -7.36 -10.37 1.09
N THR A 364 -6.71 -10.05 2.21
CA THR A 364 -7.25 -9.16 3.26
C THR A 364 -7.55 -7.82 2.64
N TYR A 365 -8.82 -7.38 2.63
CA TYR A 365 -9.24 -6.06 2.17
C TYR A 365 -8.17 -5.03 2.47
N ARG A 366 -7.61 -4.41 1.42
CA ARG A 366 -6.68 -3.31 1.62
C ARG A 366 -7.52 -2.07 1.81
N SER A 367 -7.69 -1.67 3.06
CA SER A 367 -8.22 -0.37 3.40
C SER A 367 -7.07 0.62 3.50
N ARG A 368 -7.32 1.87 3.08
CA ARG A 368 -6.37 2.97 3.25
C ARG A 368 -7.09 4.14 3.91
N PRO A 369 -6.61 4.61 5.07
CA PRO A 369 -6.98 5.92 5.57
C PRO A 369 -6.63 6.98 4.52
N ILE A 370 -7.57 7.85 4.20
CA ILE A 370 -7.38 9.04 3.37
C ILE A 370 -7.47 10.28 4.28
N GLU A 371 -6.41 11.07 4.27
CA GLU A 371 -6.14 12.13 5.26
C GLU A 371 -5.56 13.39 4.65
#